data_AF-A0A2G9NTD3-F1
#
_entry.id   AF-A0A2G9NTD3-F1
#
_cell.length_a   1.000
_cell.length_b   1.000
_cell.length_c   1.000
_cell.angle_alpha   90.00
_cell.angle_beta   90.00
_cell.angle_gamma   90.00
#
_symmetry.space_group_name_H-M   'P 1'
#
loop_
_entity.id
_entity.type
_entity.pdbx_description
1 polymer ?
#
loop_
_entity_poly.entity_id
_entity_poly.type
_entity_poly.pdbx_seq_one_letter_code
_entity_poly.pdbx_strand_id
1 'polypeptide(L)'
;MVIYNSIYEGGNYSLDKKYSIVVGSQYQSPASSFSLALDPRTSNQLKETTDKLNTGAKMLEIQGTFAKQLDAIPDQHLDEIRRQAKIVGSKLTFHGPLEEPSGFDGQKNEWQEEKRKQVESQFTQALERAHKLDPDGNIIVTLHSTDQLPEMLQREKIDGKEKYTNFFAVDSVSGKVQLVKDEKSEFPESKEGKVQSFNPQKQIEKINREAWDQQLFNFAYHMDLAENRMGHSLQGVPSNIRELVYKTQEKVNQGQATLKDIAEKSPDIAPYIIEGGGDAGLIYLRNSYNDLKGLFNYAYKSVEKAGNKSDLKKLNEFRKEVQMNYEQIEKNNQGALSKVVHDGLEVLKTLDERPKIFKPFNEFVIDKSSDTFSNVASNVYKKFGNSAPIISIENPPAGGGLSRAEDLKQLIEASREKFVKKLQSNGHTKTESKAIAEKLIGATWDVGHINMIRKYGYDDKDLLKEAKTIKPFLKHIHLSDNFGF
;
A
#
# COMPACT_ATOMS: atom_id res chain seq x y z
N MET A 1 33.66 47.13 -11.80
CA MET A 1 32.24 47.26 -11.40
C MET A 1 31.49 46.11 -12.04
N VAL A 2 31.16 45.07 -11.27
CA VAL A 2 30.41 43.91 -11.75
C VAL A 2 28.97 44.11 -11.34
N ILE A 3 28.07 44.21 -12.32
CA ILE A 3 26.64 44.45 -12.09
C ILE A 3 25.97 43.10 -11.83
N TYR A 4 25.61 42.86 -10.56
CA TYR A 4 24.71 41.78 -10.15
C TYR A 4 23.27 42.22 -10.41
N ASN A 5 22.67 41.85 -11.55
CA ASN A 5 21.25 42.08 -11.83
C ASN A 5 20.58 40.94 -12.61
N SER A 6 21.02 39.68 -12.46
CA SER A 6 20.17 38.55 -12.89
C SER A 6 19.35 38.04 -11.71
N ILE A 7 18.36 38.85 -11.29
CA ILE A 7 17.18 38.31 -10.64
C ILE A 7 16.51 37.46 -11.72
N TYR A 8 16.38 36.16 -11.45
CA TYR A 8 15.58 35.18 -12.19
C TYR A 8 14.63 35.83 -13.22
N GLU A 9 14.90 35.66 -14.53
CA GLU A 9 14.11 36.30 -15.60
C GLU A 9 12.64 35.81 -15.66
N GLY A 10 12.25 34.83 -14.84
CA GLY A 10 10.97 34.16 -14.98
C GLY A 10 10.90 33.40 -16.30
N GLY A 11 9.96 32.46 -16.42
CA GLY A 11 9.70 31.88 -17.72
C GLY A 11 9.14 32.96 -18.66
N ASN A 12 9.79 33.21 -19.80
CA ASN A 12 9.31 34.14 -20.84
C ASN A 12 7.95 33.73 -21.49
N TYR A 13 7.21 32.79 -20.90
CA TYR A 13 5.95 32.26 -21.43
C TYR A 13 4.86 33.33 -21.58
N SER A 14 4.84 34.34 -20.70
CA SER A 14 3.88 35.45 -20.76
C SER A 14 4.22 36.51 -21.82
N LEU A 15 5.45 36.50 -22.34
CA LEU A 15 5.96 37.46 -23.33
C LEU A 15 6.39 36.82 -24.66
N ASP A 16 6.34 35.49 -24.78
CA ASP A 16 6.57 34.79 -26.04
C ASP A 16 5.49 35.19 -27.05
N LYS A 17 5.91 35.63 -28.23
CA LYS A 17 5.04 36.06 -29.34
C LYS A 17 4.05 34.96 -29.79
N LYS A 18 4.34 33.67 -29.54
CA LYS A 18 3.38 32.58 -29.75
C LYS A 18 2.17 32.64 -28.81
N TYR A 19 2.34 33.17 -27.60
CA TYR A 19 1.28 33.34 -26.60
C TYR A 19 0.69 34.76 -26.61
N SER A 20 1.48 35.78 -26.97
CA SER A 20 1.06 37.19 -26.88
C SER A 20 0.01 37.63 -27.92
N ILE A 21 -0.23 36.85 -28.99
CA ILE A 21 -1.20 37.21 -30.06
C ILE A 21 -2.42 36.26 -30.08
N VAL A 22 -2.31 35.03 -29.56
CA VAL A 22 -3.39 34.02 -29.61
C VAL A 22 -4.19 33.92 -28.30
N VAL A 23 -3.68 34.43 -27.17
CA VAL A 23 -4.43 34.51 -25.90
C VAL A 23 -5.50 35.63 -25.92
N GLY A 24 -5.62 36.38 -27.02
CA GLY A 24 -6.46 37.57 -27.18
C GLY A 24 -7.99 37.39 -27.20
N SER A 25 -8.54 36.17 -27.14
CA SER A 25 -10.02 36.00 -27.02
C SER A 25 -10.51 34.62 -26.61
N GLN A 26 -9.65 33.58 -26.64
CA GLN A 26 -10.11 32.18 -26.48
C GLN A 26 -9.89 31.57 -25.08
N TYR A 27 -9.06 32.19 -24.24
CA TYR A 27 -8.76 31.72 -22.87
C TYR A 27 -8.90 32.86 -21.85
N GLN A 28 -10.06 33.50 -21.81
CA GLN A 28 -10.36 34.53 -20.81
C GLN A 28 -11.09 33.89 -19.62
N SER A 29 -10.34 33.41 -18.64
CA SER A 29 -10.91 33.16 -17.32
C SER A 29 -11.08 34.52 -16.61
N PRO A 30 -12.27 34.85 -16.06
CA PRO A 30 -12.44 36.11 -15.35
C PRO A 30 -11.51 36.13 -14.13
N ALA A 31 -10.97 37.29 -13.76
CA ALA A 31 -10.08 37.42 -12.59
C ALA A 31 -10.71 36.86 -11.30
N SER A 32 -12.05 36.89 -11.21
CA SER A 32 -12.83 36.32 -10.11
C SER A 32 -12.78 34.79 -10.00
N SER A 33 -12.26 34.09 -11.01
CA SER A 33 -12.07 32.63 -10.99
C SER A 33 -10.77 32.18 -10.32
N PHE A 34 -9.87 33.12 -10.03
CA PHE A 34 -8.60 32.81 -9.35
C PHE A 34 -8.76 32.92 -7.84
N SER A 35 -8.16 31.95 -7.14
CA SER A 35 -8.07 31.91 -5.68
C SER A 35 -6.68 32.37 -5.22
N LEU A 36 -6.61 33.00 -4.04
CA LEU A 36 -5.34 33.24 -3.36
C LEU A 36 -5.20 32.27 -2.19
N ALA A 37 -4.12 31.50 -2.19
CA ALA A 37 -3.72 30.71 -1.03
C ALA A 37 -3.20 31.61 0.09
N LEU A 38 -3.59 31.31 1.34
CA LEU A 38 -3.04 31.96 2.53
C LEU A 38 -1.65 31.39 2.85
N ASP A 39 -0.90 31.99 3.79
CA ASP A 39 0.38 31.43 4.23
C ASP A 39 0.13 30.24 5.17
N PRO A 40 0.59 29.01 4.85
CA PRO A 40 0.39 27.85 5.71
C PRO A 40 1.18 27.90 7.03
N ARG A 41 2.23 28.73 7.11
CA ARG A 41 3.18 28.73 8.25
C ARG A 41 2.64 29.46 9.47
N THR A 42 1.56 30.23 9.33
CA THR A 42 0.95 31.02 10.41
C THR A 42 -0.40 30.44 10.85
N SER A 43 -0.66 30.41 12.15
CA SER A 43 -2.00 30.11 12.68
C SER A 43 -2.93 31.33 12.62
N ASN A 44 -2.42 32.53 12.32
CA ASN A 44 -3.24 33.73 12.19
C ASN A 44 -3.90 33.83 10.79
N GLN A 45 -4.60 32.77 10.40
CA GLN A 45 -5.31 32.67 9.12
C GLN A 45 -6.40 33.76 8.98
N LEU A 46 -6.92 34.28 10.10
CA LEU A 46 -7.90 35.36 10.09
C LEU A 46 -7.30 36.66 9.53
N LYS A 47 -6.11 37.05 10.02
CA LYS A 47 -5.43 38.24 9.49
C LYS A 47 -5.08 38.06 8.01
N GLU A 48 -4.53 36.91 7.63
CA GLU A 48 -4.22 36.59 6.22
C GLU A 48 -5.48 36.68 5.35
N THR A 49 -6.62 36.16 5.82
CA THR A 49 -7.90 36.28 5.12
C THR A 49 -8.27 37.75 4.92
N THR A 50 -8.24 38.57 5.98
CA THR A 50 -8.58 40.00 5.88
C THR A 50 -7.68 40.72 4.87
N ASP A 51 -6.37 40.48 4.93
CA ASP A 51 -5.40 41.12 4.03
C ASP A 51 -5.65 40.75 2.56
N LYS A 52 -5.97 39.47 2.27
CA LYS A 52 -6.26 39.01 0.91
C LYS A 52 -7.64 39.42 0.41
N LEU A 53 -8.65 39.47 1.27
CA LEU A 53 -9.97 40.01 0.89
C LEU A 53 -9.86 41.49 0.49
N ASN A 54 -9.00 42.26 1.15
CA ASN A 54 -8.77 43.68 0.84
C ASN A 54 -8.16 43.90 -0.56
N THR A 55 -7.54 42.88 -1.18
CA THR A 55 -7.07 42.98 -2.58
C THR A 55 -8.20 42.78 -3.60
N GLY A 56 -9.42 42.51 -3.16
CA GLY A 56 -10.56 42.20 -4.02
C GLY A 56 -10.65 40.74 -4.46
N ALA A 57 -9.87 39.84 -3.84
CA ALA A 57 -9.89 38.42 -4.15
C ALA A 57 -11.31 37.82 -3.95
N LYS A 58 -11.80 37.11 -4.98
CA LYS A 58 -13.14 36.49 -4.98
C LYS A 58 -13.14 35.04 -4.50
N MET A 59 -11.97 34.45 -4.35
CA MET A 59 -11.80 33.13 -3.78
C MET A 59 -10.51 33.11 -2.94
N LEU A 60 -10.55 32.46 -1.78
CA LEU A 60 -9.40 32.24 -0.92
C LEU A 60 -9.30 30.77 -0.54
N GLU A 61 -8.08 30.26 -0.48
CA GLU A 61 -7.81 28.93 0.05
C GLU A 61 -7.17 29.02 1.43
N ILE A 62 -7.94 28.61 2.44
CA ILE A 62 -7.47 28.55 3.81
C ILE A 62 -6.50 27.37 3.93
N GLN A 63 -5.35 27.60 4.57
CA GLN A 63 -4.30 26.59 4.65
C GLN A 63 -4.33 25.85 5.98
N GLY A 64 -4.42 24.53 5.90
CA GLY A 64 -4.33 23.57 7.01
C GLY A 64 -3.26 22.49 6.79
N THR A 65 -2.33 22.70 5.84
CA THR A 65 -1.24 21.78 5.47
C THR A 65 -0.41 21.29 6.66
N PHE A 66 -0.11 22.18 7.60
CA PHE A 66 0.59 21.81 8.81
C PHE A 66 -0.40 21.56 9.95
N ALA A 67 -0.52 20.31 10.37
CA ALA A 67 -1.46 19.89 11.41
C ALA A 67 -1.34 20.71 12.70
N LYS A 68 -0.12 21.01 13.14
CA LYS A 68 0.12 21.84 14.34
C LYS A 68 -0.45 23.24 14.22
N GLN A 69 -0.34 23.86 13.04
CA GLN A 69 -0.90 25.19 12.77
C GLN A 69 -2.42 25.10 12.71
N LEU A 70 -2.97 24.07 12.07
CA LEU A 70 -4.41 23.84 11.98
C LEU A 70 -5.06 23.70 13.37
N ASP A 71 -4.44 22.94 14.26
CA ASP A 71 -4.91 22.73 15.63
C ASP A 71 -4.84 24.00 16.47
N ALA A 72 -3.89 24.88 16.17
CA ALA A 72 -3.72 26.16 16.85
C ALA A 72 -4.71 27.24 16.40
N ILE A 73 -5.47 27.04 15.31
CA ILE A 73 -6.50 27.98 14.86
C ILE A 73 -7.75 27.82 15.74
N PRO A 74 -8.21 28.84 16.46
CA PRO A 74 -9.47 28.76 17.20
C PRO A 74 -10.67 28.62 16.26
N ASP A 75 -11.71 27.90 16.68
CA ASP A 75 -12.94 27.77 15.89
C ASP A 75 -13.60 29.12 15.59
N GLN A 76 -13.52 30.06 16.54
CA GLN A 76 -14.03 31.43 16.39
C GLN A 76 -13.35 32.17 15.23
N HIS A 77 -12.09 31.84 14.91
CA HIS A 77 -11.42 32.42 13.75
C HIS A 77 -12.03 31.89 12.45
N LEU A 78 -12.42 30.60 12.39
CA LEU A 78 -13.09 30.03 11.21
C LEU A 78 -14.47 30.66 11.02
N ASP A 79 -15.23 30.85 12.10
CA ASP A 79 -16.53 31.54 12.05
C ASP A 79 -16.40 32.99 11.54
N GLU A 80 -15.37 33.71 11.99
CA GLU A 80 -15.09 35.06 11.56
C GLU A 80 -14.60 35.12 10.11
N ILE A 81 -13.71 34.21 9.68
CA ILE A 81 -13.27 34.07 8.27
C ILE A 81 -14.49 33.89 7.36
N ARG A 82 -15.40 32.96 7.71
CA ARG A 82 -16.66 32.76 6.98
C ARG A 82 -17.47 34.04 6.91
N ARG A 83 -17.65 34.73 8.04
CA ARG A 83 -18.43 35.98 8.11
C ARG A 83 -17.86 37.04 7.16
N GLN A 84 -16.54 37.23 7.17
CA GLN A 84 -15.86 38.19 6.29
C GLN A 84 -16.00 37.82 4.81
N ALA A 85 -15.76 36.56 4.45
CA ALA A 85 -15.92 36.07 3.08
C ALA A 85 -17.36 36.29 2.57
N LYS A 86 -18.37 35.99 3.40
CA LYS A 86 -19.78 36.19 3.07
C LYS A 86 -20.12 37.67 2.84
N ILE A 87 -19.60 38.58 3.66
CA ILE A 87 -19.85 40.03 3.51
C ILE A 87 -19.27 40.57 2.20
N VAL A 88 -18.08 40.11 1.81
CA VAL A 88 -17.38 40.55 0.59
C VAL A 88 -17.85 39.80 -0.67
N GLY A 89 -18.65 38.74 -0.48
CA GLY A 89 -19.12 37.88 -1.56
C GLY A 89 -18.00 37.03 -2.15
N SER A 90 -17.04 36.61 -1.33
CA SER A 90 -15.92 35.75 -1.69
C SER A 90 -16.18 34.31 -1.28
N LYS A 91 -15.67 33.36 -2.06
CA LYS A 91 -15.75 31.92 -1.80
C LYS A 91 -14.51 31.42 -1.05
N LEU A 92 -14.66 30.33 -0.33
CA LEU A 92 -13.58 29.69 0.41
C LEU A 92 -13.35 28.26 -0.10
N THR A 93 -12.10 27.86 -0.19
CA THR A 93 -11.64 26.46 -0.26
C THR A 93 -10.71 26.19 0.90
N PHE A 94 -10.34 24.93 1.11
CA PHE A 94 -9.48 24.54 2.21
C PHE A 94 -8.43 23.54 1.73
N HIS A 95 -7.16 23.77 2.06
CA HIS A 95 -6.09 22.81 1.86
C HIS A 95 -5.83 22.06 3.17
N GLY A 96 -6.06 20.76 3.19
CA GLY A 96 -5.95 19.95 4.40
C GLY A 96 -4.51 19.56 4.77
N PRO A 97 -4.34 18.85 5.90
CA PRO A 97 -3.02 18.49 6.38
C PRO A 97 -2.30 17.53 5.42
N LEU A 98 -0.98 17.67 5.35
CA LEU A 98 -0.09 16.76 4.63
C LEU A 98 0.12 15.50 5.49
N GLU A 99 -0.56 14.42 5.15
CA GLU A 99 -0.45 13.13 5.82
C GLU A 99 -0.46 12.01 4.78
N GLU A 100 0.15 10.87 5.11
CA GLU A 100 0.23 9.69 4.23
C GLU A 100 -1.03 8.81 4.38
N PRO A 101 -2.00 8.85 3.44
CA PRO A 101 -3.30 8.19 3.58
C PRO A 101 -3.21 6.66 3.58
N SER A 102 -2.14 6.06 3.07
CA SER A 102 -1.97 4.61 3.13
C SER A 102 -1.65 4.10 4.53
N GLY A 103 -1.18 4.96 5.43
CA GLY A 103 -0.63 4.58 6.73
C GLY A 103 0.78 3.98 6.66
N PHE A 104 1.48 4.18 5.55
CA PHE A 104 2.89 3.83 5.44
C PHE A 104 3.75 4.80 6.25
N ASP A 105 4.72 4.25 6.99
CA ASP A 105 5.70 5.03 7.73
C ASP A 105 7.02 5.02 6.96
N GLY A 106 7.32 6.13 6.29
CA GLY A 106 8.55 6.30 5.52
C GLY A 106 9.84 6.19 6.35
N GLN A 107 9.78 6.45 7.66
CA GLN A 107 10.95 6.36 8.54
C GLN A 107 11.23 4.91 8.94
N LYS A 108 10.17 4.12 9.19
CA LYS A 108 10.30 2.69 9.52
C LYS A 108 10.32 1.78 8.30
N ASN A 109 9.99 2.30 7.13
CA ASN A 109 9.84 1.55 5.88
C ASN A 109 8.83 0.38 6.02
N GLU A 110 7.72 0.66 6.72
CA GLU A 110 6.73 -0.34 7.11
C GLU A 110 5.32 0.27 7.14
N TRP A 111 4.33 -0.51 6.75
CA TRP A 111 2.92 -0.15 6.87
C TRP A 111 2.33 -0.45 8.25
N GLN A 112 1.57 0.49 8.82
CA GLN A 112 0.90 0.33 10.12
C GLN A 112 -0.59 0.74 10.02
N GLU A 113 -1.49 -0.17 10.38
CA GLU A 113 -2.95 0.08 10.36
C GLU A 113 -3.35 1.19 11.34
N GLU A 114 -2.68 1.28 12.49
CA GLU A 114 -2.89 2.32 13.50
C GLU A 114 -2.59 3.71 12.95
N LYS A 115 -1.49 3.86 12.20
CA LYS A 115 -1.15 5.13 11.53
C LYS A 115 -2.18 5.49 10.48
N ARG A 116 -2.65 4.52 9.68
CA ARG A 116 -3.73 4.73 8.71
C ARG A 116 -5.00 5.29 9.37
N LYS A 117 -5.43 4.69 10.49
CA LYS A 117 -6.57 5.16 11.29
C LYS A 117 -6.35 6.53 11.93
N GLN A 118 -5.12 6.83 12.35
CA GLN A 118 -4.76 8.17 12.83
C GLN A 118 -4.95 9.21 11.73
N VAL A 119 -4.48 8.93 10.51
CA VAL A 119 -4.64 9.82 9.35
C VAL A 119 -6.12 10.01 9.01
N GLU A 120 -6.95 8.95 9.07
CA GLU A 120 -8.41 9.09 8.93
C GLU A 120 -9.00 10.07 9.94
N SER A 121 -8.56 10.03 11.19
CA SER A 121 -9.03 10.95 12.23
C SER A 121 -8.61 12.40 11.91
N GLN A 122 -7.35 12.61 11.52
CA GLN A 122 -6.83 13.93 11.16
C GLN A 122 -7.56 14.52 9.95
N PHE A 123 -7.75 13.74 8.89
CA PHE A 123 -8.54 14.16 7.73
C PHE A 123 -9.98 14.44 8.10
N THR A 124 -10.63 13.58 8.90
CA THR A 124 -12.00 13.82 9.36
C THR A 124 -12.10 15.14 10.13
N GLN A 125 -11.18 15.40 11.07
CA GLN A 125 -11.14 16.67 11.82
C GLN A 125 -10.93 17.88 10.90
N ALA A 126 -10.03 17.78 9.91
CA ALA A 126 -9.81 18.83 8.93
C ALA A 126 -11.07 19.14 8.12
N LEU A 127 -11.79 18.10 7.65
CA LEU A 127 -13.06 18.28 6.94
C LEU A 127 -14.15 18.89 7.84
N GLU A 128 -14.25 18.46 9.10
CA GLU A 128 -15.21 19.04 10.04
C GLU A 128 -14.93 20.52 10.32
N ARG A 129 -13.65 20.91 10.39
CA ARG A 129 -13.24 22.31 10.51
C ARG A 129 -13.51 23.09 9.22
N ALA A 130 -13.24 22.50 8.07
CA ALA A 130 -13.57 23.10 6.77
C ALA A 130 -15.08 23.33 6.62
N HIS A 131 -15.93 22.41 7.08
CA HIS A 131 -17.39 22.58 7.08
C HIS A 131 -17.84 23.84 7.84
N LYS A 132 -17.13 24.26 8.89
CA LYS A 132 -17.44 25.52 9.59
C LYS A 132 -17.29 26.75 8.69
N LEU A 133 -16.43 26.70 7.68
CA LEU A 133 -16.23 27.78 6.72
C LEU A 133 -17.38 27.89 5.71
N ASP A 134 -18.14 26.82 5.49
CA ASP A 134 -19.30 26.79 4.59
C ASP A 134 -20.32 25.71 5.03
N PRO A 135 -21.09 25.97 6.11
CA PRO A 135 -21.95 24.95 6.73
C PRO A 135 -23.14 24.52 5.88
N ASP A 136 -23.57 25.41 4.99
CA ASP A 136 -24.72 25.21 4.10
C ASP A 136 -24.31 24.68 2.72
N GLY A 137 -23.02 24.77 2.38
CA GLY A 137 -22.47 24.38 1.09
C GLY A 137 -21.66 23.09 1.13
N ASN A 138 -20.81 22.93 0.12
CA ASN A 138 -19.95 21.75 -0.08
C ASN A 138 -18.53 22.23 -0.33
N ILE A 139 -17.93 22.88 0.66
CA ILE A 139 -16.57 23.41 0.54
C ILE A 139 -15.61 22.34 -0.01
N ILE A 140 -14.78 22.78 -0.96
CA ILE A 140 -13.76 21.92 -1.55
C ILE A 140 -12.58 21.84 -0.58
N VAL A 141 -12.21 20.62 -0.22
CA VAL A 141 -11.09 20.31 0.66
C VAL A 141 -10.06 19.53 -0.14
N THR A 142 -8.92 20.16 -0.40
CA THR A 142 -7.81 19.51 -1.09
C THR A 142 -6.98 18.67 -0.12
N LEU A 143 -6.68 17.42 -0.48
CA LEU A 143 -5.81 16.50 0.28
C LEU A 143 -4.87 15.80 -0.69
N HIS A 144 -3.58 15.70 -0.38
CA HIS A 144 -2.64 14.97 -1.25
C HIS A 144 -2.94 13.46 -1.29
N SER A 145 -2.69 12.83 -2.44
CA SER A 145 -2.85 11.38 -2.62
C SER A 145 -1.81 10.56 -1.87
N THR A 146 -0.62 11.11 -1.64
CA THR A 146 0.45 10.58 -0.79
C THR A 146 1.23 11.73 -0.15
N ASP A 147 1.95 11.45 0.94
CA ASP A 147 2.95 12.35 1.52
C ASP A 147 4.29 11.63 1.66
N GLN A 148 5.37 12.25 1.18
CA GLN A 148 6.76 11.77 1.28
C GLN A 148 7.07 10.41 0.65
N LEU A 149 6.10 9.73 0.02
CA LEU A 149 6.37 8.50 -0.72
C LEU A 149 7.09 8.79 -2.04
N PRO A 150 8.11 8.00 -2.41
CA PRO A 150 8.72 8.09 -3.72
C PRO A 150 7.75 7.59 -4.80
N GLU A 151 8.01 7.93 -6.07
CA GLU A 151 7.30 7.34 -7.20
C GLU A 151 7.53 5.82 -7.19
N MET A 152 6.45 5.07 -6.95
CA MET A 152 6.50 3.63 -6.69
C MET A 152 6.73 2.80 -7.95
N LEU A 153 6.32 3.35 -9.11
CA LEU A 153 6.62 2.86 -10.45
C LEU A 153 7.44 3.94 -11.16
N GLN A 154 8.76 3.84 -11.09
CA GLN A 154 9.63 4.86 -11.66
C GLN A 154 9.59 4.78 -13.19
N ARG A 155 9.13 5.87 -13.80
CA ARG A 155 8.89 5.97 -15.24
C ARG A 155 9.68 7.14 -15.82
N GLU A 156 10.39 6.85 -16.90
CA GLU A 156 11.16 7.84 -17.65
C GLU A 156 10.90 7.68 -19.14
N LYS A 157 10.91 8.79 -19.88
CA LYS A 157 10.80 8.77 -21.34
C LYS A 157 12.20 8.84 -21.95
N ILE A 158 12.69 7.70 -22.43
CA ILE A 158 14.01 7.55 -23.05
C ILE A 158 13.80 7.22 -24.53
N ASP A 159 14.42 7.99 -25.43
CA ASP A 159 14.26 7.89 -26.88
C ASP A 159 12.78 7.98 -27.33
N GLY A 160 12.01 8.84 -26.66
CA GLY A 160 10.58 9.07 -26.94
C GLY A 160 9.66 7.94 -26.48
N LYS A 161 10.17 6.91 -25.80
CA LYS A 161 9.40 5.80 -25.25
C LYS A 161 9.46 5.80 -23.73
N GLU A 162 8.30 5.63 -23.10
CA GLU A 162 8.22 5.40 -21.66
C GLU A 162 8.84 4.04 -21.32
N LYS A 163 9.74 4.04 -20.34
CA LYS A 163 10.38 2.84 -19.78
C LYS A 163 10.26 2.88 -18.27
N TYR A 164 10.07 1.69 -17.70
CA TYR A 164 10.17 1.50 -16.26
C TYR A 164 11.63 1.27 -15.90
N THR A 165 12.14 2.01 -14.92
CA THR A 165 13.54 1.88 -14.46
C THR A 165 13.61 1.05 -13.19
N ASN A 166 12.70 1.27 -12.24
CA ASN A 166 12.61 0.51 -11.01
C ASN A 166 11.16 0.47 -10.53
N PHE A 167 10.84 -0.43 -9.61
CA PHE A 167 9.59 -0.36 -8.85
C PHE A 167 9.76 -0.81 -7.41
N PHE A 168 8.84 -0.41 -6.55
CA PHE A 168 8.78 -0.87 -5.17
C PHE A 168 7.81 -2.04 -5.05
N ALA A 169 8.23 -3.09 -4.34
CA ALA A 169 7.41 -4.23 -3.96
C ALA A 169 7.18 -4.21 -2.45
N VAL A 170 5.99 -4.57 -2.01
CA VAL A 170 5.65 -4.68 -0.59
C VAL A 170 5.35 -6.13 -0.23
N ASP A 171 5.96 -6.62 0.84
CA ASP A 171 5.54 -7.87 1.47
C ASP A 171 4.17 -7.64 2.13
N SER A 172 3.15 -8.32 1.61
CA SER A 172 1.77 -8.16 2.05
C SER A 172 1.49 -8.65 3.47
N VAL A 173 2.41 -9.40 4.07
CA VAL A 173 2.32 -9.89 5.46
C VAL A 173 3.03 -8.94 6.41
N SER A 174 4.30 -8.62 6.14
CA SER A 174 5.09 -7.77 7.03
C SER A 174 4.90 -6.27 6.80
N GLY A 175 4.33 -5.86 5.66
CA GLY A 175 4.19 -4.45 5.30
C GLY A 175 5.51 -3.78 4.90
N LYS A 176 6.63 -4.53 4.88
CA LYS A 176 7.94 -4.02 4.50
C LYS A 176 8.05 -3.84 3.00
N VAL A 177 8.72 -2.75 2.61
CA VAL A 177 8.90 -2.37 1.21
C VAL A 177 10.34 -2.60 0.78
N GLN A 178 10.53 -3.11 -0.43
CA GLN A 178 11.82 -3.28 -1.07
C GLN A 178 11.82 -2.66 -2.48
N LEU A 179 12.94 -2.05 -2.86
CA LEU A 179 13.17 -1.55 -4.21
C LEU A 179 13.64 -2.71 -5.10
N VAL A 180 12.92 -2.93 -6.20
CA VAL A 180 13.30 -3.87 -7.26
C VAL A 180 13.85 -3.07 -8.42
N LYS A 181 15.15 -3.26 -8.68
CA LYS A 181 15.89 -2.52 -9.71
C LYS A 181 15.88 -3.23 -11.06
N ASP A 182 15.98 -2.46 -12.14
CA ASP A 182 16.34 -3.00 -13.46
C ASP A 182 17.82 -3.40 -13.50
N GLU A 183 18.13 -4.52 -12.87
CA GLU A 183 19.46 -5.12 -12.96
C GLU A 183 19.52 -6.01 -14.18
N LYS A 184 20.48 -5.70 -15.08
CA LYS A 184 20.81 -6.59 -16.19
C LYS A 184 21.37 -7.87 -15.59
N SER A 185 20.58 -8.95 -15.64
CA SER A 185 21.08 -10.27 -15.28
C SER A 185 22.21 -10.65 -16.24
N GLU A 186 23.42 -10.77 -15.70
CA GLU A 186 24.57 -11.30 -16.46
C GLU A 186 24.42 -12.81 -16.71
N PHE A 187 23.55 -13.48 -15.95
CA PHE A 187 23.25 -14.88 -16.13
C PHE A 187 22.21 -15.08 -17.24
N PRO A 188 22.43 -15.98 -18.21
CA PRO A 188 21.51 -16.17 -19.33
C PRO A 188 20.20 -16.82 -18.86
N GLU A 189 19.19 -16.01 -18.60
CA GLU A 189 17.84 -16.46 -18.25
C GLU A 189 16.97 -16.83 -19.47
N SER A 190 17.52 -16.71 -20.69
CA SER A 190 16.83 -17.11 -21.91
C SER A 190 17.78 -17.78 -22.91
N LYS A 191 17.25 -18.74 -23.68
CA LYS A 191 17.99 -19.46 -24.73
C LYS A 191 18.58 -18.53 -25.80
N GLU A 192 18.04 -17.33 -25.95
CA GLU A 192 18.47 -16.36 -26.97
C GLU A 192 19.53 -15.38 -26.48
N GLY A 193 19.90 -15.38 -25.18
CA GLY A 193 20.89 -14.45 -24.61
C GLY A 193 20.50 -12.97 -24.71
N LYS A 194 19.27 -12.65 -25.17
CA LYS A 194 18.80 -11.27 -25.30
C LYS A 194 18.35 -10.75 -23.94
N VAL A 195 18.91 -9.60 -23.56
CA VAL A 195 18.47 -8.83 -22.39
C VAL A 195 17.00 -8.46 -22.59
N GLN A 196 16.12 -9.01 -21.76
CA GLN A 196 14.70 -8.63 -21.78
C GLN A 196 14.55 -7.22 -21.20
N SER A 197 13.67 -6.41 -21.79
CA SER A 197 13.32 -5.11 -21.22
C SER A 197 12.64 -5.30 -19.86
N PHE A 198 13.01 -4.46 -18.88
CA PHE A 198 12.40 -4.46 -17.56
C PHE A 198 10.88 -4.37 -17.63
N ASN A 199 10.21 -5.25 -16.91
CA ASN A 199 8.76 -5.28 -16.80
C ASN A 199 8.38 -5.55 -15.34
N PRO A 200 7.81 -4.56 -14.62
CA PRO A 200 7.48 -4.71 -13.21
C PRO A 200 6.60 -5.92 -12.90
N GLN A 201 5.63 -6.22 -13.77
CA GLN A 201 4.71 -7.35 -13.59
C GLN A 201 5.43 -8.70 -13.68
N LYS A 202 6.32 -8.86 -14.65
CA LYS A 202 7.13 -10.09 -14.75
C LYS A 202 8.09 -10.24 -13.57
N GLN A 203 8.64 -9.13 -13.08
CA GLN A 203 9.56 -9.14 -11.94
C GLN A 203 8.84 -9.49 -10.63
N ILE A 204 7.65 -8.93 -10.38
CA ILE A 204 6.88 -9.29 -9.18
C ILE A 204 6.43 -10.75 -9.22
N GLU A 205 6.10 -11.29 -10.40
CA GLU A 205 5.80 -12.72 -10.59
C GLU A 205 7.02 -13.59 -10.31
N LYS A 206 8.20 -13.20 -10.81
CA LYS A 206 9.49 -13.88 -10.55
C LYS A 206 9.80 -13.90 -9.06
N ILE A 207 9.77 -12.73 -8.39
CA ILE A 207 10.05 -12.61 -6.95
C ILE A 207 9.08 -13.45 -6.13
N ASN A 208 7.78 -13.43 -6.45
CA ASN A 208 6.80 -14.26 -5.76
C ASN A 208 7.07 -15.76 -5.94
N ARG A 209 7.40 -16.17 -7.16
CA ARG A 209 7.74 -17.56 -7.47
C ARG A 209 8.97 -18.01 -6.66
N GLU A 210 10.04 -17.23 -6.71
CA GLU A 210 11.30 -17.51 -6.01
C GLU A 210 11.11 -17.50 -4.49
N ALA A 211 10.35 -16.55 -3.95
CA ALA A 211 10.05 -16.49 -2.52
C ALA A 211 9.25 -17.72 -2.05
N TRP A 212 8.27 -18.17 -2.84
CA TRP A 212 7.53 -19.39 -2.55
C TRP A 212 8.41 -20.64 -2.66
N ASP A 213 9.20 -20.74 -3.72
CA ASP A 213 10.12 -21.88 -3.93
C ASP A 213 11.18 -21.95 -2.81
N GLN A 214 11.69 -20.81 -2.34
CA GLN A 214 12.62 -20.74 -1.21
C GLN A 214 11.95 -21.17 0.11
N GLN A 215 10.70 -20.78 0.34
CA GLN A 215 9.92 -21.22 1.50
C GLN A 215 9.72 -22.74 1.49
N LEU A 216 9.35 -23.31 0.34
CA LEU A 216 9.22 -24.77 0.18
C LEU A 216 10.57 -25.48 0.31
N PHE A 217 11.64 -24.91 -0.21
CA PHE A 217 12.99 -25.47 -0.08
C PHE A 217 13.44 -25.51 1.38
N ASN A 218 13.30 -24.40 2.12
CA ASN A 218 13.65 -24.35 3.54
C ASN A 218 12.84 -25.36 4.35
N PHE A 219 11.54 -25.45 4.06
CA PHE A 219 10.65 -26.42 4.69
C PHE A 219 11.07 -27.88 4.37
N ALA A 220 11.36 -28.19 3.10
CA ALA A 220 11.84 -29.50 2.68
C ALA A 220 13.21 -29.84 3.28
N TYR A 221 14.10 -28.86 3.43
CA TYR A 221 15.40 -29.02 4.06
C TYR A 221 15.27 -29.36 5.55
N HIS A 222 14.38 -28.67 6.29
CA HIS A 222 14.10 -29.03 7.69
C HIS A 222 13.52 -30.45 7.82
N MET A 223 12.68 -30.85 6.87
CA MET A 223 12.14 -32.21 6.81
C MET A 223 13.24 -33.25 6.56
N ASP A 224 14.13 -33.02 5.58
CA ASP A 224 15.26 -33.89 5.29
C ASP A 224 16.23 -34.00 6.48
N LEU A 225 16.52 -32.89 7.17
CA LEU A 225 17.29 -32.92 8.41
C LEU A 225 16.61 -33.76 9.50
N ALA A 226 15.29 -33.66 9.64
CA ALA A 226 14.53 -34.48 10.58
C ALA A 226 14.67 -35.96 10.21
N GLU A 227 14.41 -36.33 8.96
CA GLU A 227 14.47 -37.70 8.46
C GLU A 227 15.88 -38.29 8.58
N ASN A 228 16.91 -37.55 8.19
CA ASN A 228 18.29 -37.99 8.30
C ASN A 228 18.71 -38.18 9.76
N ARG A 229 18.33 -37.28 10.67
CA ARG A 229 18.65 -37.45 12.11
C ARG A 229 17.90 -38.63 12.73
N MET A 230 16.62 -38.80 12.40
CA MET A 230 15.82 -39.94 12.85
C MET A 230 16.25 -41.26 12.20
N GLY A 231 16.81 -41.22 10.99
CA GLY A 231 17.34 -42.39 10.29
C GLY A 231 18.73 -42.79 10.77
N HIS A 232 19.62 -41.81 10.98
CA HIS A 232 20.96 -42.03 11.54
C HIS A 232 20.91 -42.56 12.97
N SER A 233 19.93 -42.16 13.77
CA SER A 233 19.72 -42.75 15.11
C SER A 233 19.44 -44.26 15.07
N LEU A 234 19.04 -44.78 13.89
CA LEU A 234 18.77 -46.19 13.64
C LEU A 234 19.85 -46.89 12.79
N GLN A 235 20.85 -46.14 12.29
CA GLN A 235 22.01 -46.73 11.62
C GLN A 235 22.92 -47.36 12.66
N GLY A 236 23.18 -48.65 12.53
CA GLY A 236 23.94 -49.43 13.51
C GLY A 236 23.09 -50.08 14.60
N VAL A 237 21.78 -49.81 14.66
CA VAL A 237 20.84 -50.56 15.49
C VAL A 237 20.53 -51.91 14.81
N PRO A 238 20.82 -53.05 15.46
CA PRO A 238 20.45 -54.37 14.94
C PRO A 238 18.95 -54.47 14.64
N SER A 239 18.60 -55.10 13.52
CA SER A 239 17.22 -55.16 13.01
C SER A 239 16.23 -55.77 14.00
N ASN A 240 16.68 -56.71 14.83
CA ASN A 240 15.90 -57.38 15.86
C ASN A 240 15.53 -56.48 17.07
N ILE A 241 16.23 -55.36 17.30
CA ILE A 241 15.94 -54.43 18.39
C ILE A 241 15.46 -53.05 17.92
N ARG A 242 15.44 -52.79 16.61
CA ARG A 242 15.04 -51.50 16.03
C ARG A 242 13.64 -51.06 16.43
N GLU A 243 12.66 -51.96 16.42
CA GLU A 243 11.28 -51.66 16.85
C GLU A 243 11.21 -51.30 18.35
N LEU A 244 12.02 -51.97 19.17
CA LEU A 244 12.10 -51.71 20.60
C LEU A 244 12.72 -50.33 20.89
N VAL A 245 13.81 -49.99 20.19
CA VAL A 245 14.42 -48.65 20.24
C VAL A 245 13.39 -47.58 19.88
N TYR A 246 12.65 -47.76 18.78
CA TYR A 246 11.61 -46.82 18.33
C TYR A 246 10.49 -46.63 19.37
N LYS A 247 9.89 -47.72 19.86
CA LYS A 247 8.82 -47.65 20.87
C LYS A 247 9.29 -47.02 22.18
N THR A 248 10.56 -47.24 22.54
CA THR A 248 11.13 -46.71 23.77
C THR A 248 11.42 -45.22 23.63
N GLN A 249 11.97 -44.77 22.50
CA GLN A 249 12.13 -43.35 22.18
C GLN A 249 10.78 -42.62 22.17
N GLU A 250 9.72 -43.22 21.60
CA GLU A 250 8.38 -42.63 21.60
C GLU A 250 7.86 -42.38 23.03
N LYS A 251 8.09 -43.33 23.95
CA LYS A 251 7.73 -43.17 25.38
C LYS A 251 8.50 -42.03 26.03
N VAL A 252 9.79 -41.84 25.71
CA VAL A 252 10.58 -40.68 26.22
C VAL A 252 9.99 -39.38 25.71
N ASN A 253 9.71 -39.31 24.41
CA ASN A 253 9.20 -38.11 23.76
C ASN A 253 7.80 -37.71 24.28
N GLN A 254 7.03 -38.68 24.76
CA GLN A 254 5.73 -38.50 25.42
C GLN A 254 5.84 -38.23 26.93
N GLY A 255 7.05 -38.18 27.50
CA GLY A 255 7.29 -38.00 28.94
C GLY A 255 6.88 -39.22 29.78
N GLN A 256 6.65 -40.38 29.17
CA GLN A 256 6.25 -41.63 29.84
C GLN A 256 7.43 -42.42 30.39
N ALA A 257 8.66 -42.07 30.00
CA ALA A 257 9.90 -42.66 30.51
C ALA A 257 11.01 -41.61 30.50
N THR A 258 11.93 -41.67 31.47
CA THR A 258 13.14 -40.84 31.44
C THR A 258 14.30 -41.58 30.77
N LEU A 259 15.30 -40.85 30.26
CA LEU A 259 16.53 -41.46 29.76
C LEU A 259 17.23 -42.31 30.82
N LYS A 260 17.12 -41.93 32.09
CA LYS A 260 17.65 -42.70 33.23
C LYS A 260 16.92 -44.03 33.40
N ASP A 261 15.59 -44.04 33.29
CA ASP A 261 14.81 -45.28 33.35
C ASP A 261 15.22 -46.29 32.27
N ILE A 262 15.57 -45.78 31.09
CA ILE A 262 15.97 -46.61 29.94
C ILE A 262 17.38 -47.14 30.12
N ALA A 263 18.31 -46.32 30.60
CA ALA A 263 19.66 -46.75 30.92
C ALA A 263 19.67 -47.87 31.97
N GLU A 264 18.75 -47.82 32.94
CA GLU A 264 18.63 -48.84 34.00
C GLU A 264 17.88 -50.11 33.55
N LYS A 265 16.77 -49.97 32.81
CA LYS A 265 15.89 -51.09 32.45
C LYS A 265 16.27 -51.79 31.15
N SER A 266 16.94 -51.07 30.25
CA SER A 266 17.26 -51.55 28.91
C SER A 266 18.65 -51.06 28.47
N PRO A 267 19.72 -51.45 29.18
CA PRO A 267 21.08 -50.96 28.91
C PRO A 267 21.55 -51.24 27.48
N ASP A 268 21.07 -52.31 26.86
CA ASP A 268 21.45 -52.71 25.49
C ASP A 268 20.91 -51.76 24.41
N ILE A 269 19.86 -51.00 24.70
CA ILE A 269 19.26 -50.03 23.75
C ILE A 269 19.55 -48.57 24.13
N ALA A 270 19.98 -48.33 25.37
CA ALA A 270 20.18 -47.00 25.91
C ALA A 270 21.22 -46.16 25.12
N PRO A 271 22.38 -46.71 24.68
CA PRO A 271 23.34 -45.94 23.87
C PRO A 271 22.71 -45.42 22.57
N TYR A 272 21.87 -46.22 21.90
CA TYR A 272 21.21 -45.82 20.66
C TYR A 272 20.18 -44.70 20.86
N ILE A 273 19.54 -44.67 22.03
CA ILE A 273 18.55 -43.63 22.40
C ILE A 273 19.26 -42.34 22.85
N ILE A 274 20.34 -42.47 23.61
CA ILE A 274 21.11 -41.34 24.16
C ILE A 274 21.98 -40.68 23.08
N GLU A 275 22.70 -41.46 22.28
CA GLU A 275 23.62 -40.97 21.24
C GLU A 275 22.91 -40.68 19.91
N GLY A 276 21.76 -41.33 19.66
CA GLY A 276 21.05 -41.25 18.38
C GLY A 276 20.48 -39.88 18.04
N GLY A 277 20.41 -38.94 19.00
CA GLY A 277 19.89 -37.59 18.72
C GLY A 277 18.42 -37.60 18.30
N GLY A 278 17.63 -38.59 18.74
CA GLY A 278 16.20 -38.71 18.45
C GLY A 278 15.41 -37.45 18.82
N ASP A 279 15.83 -36.77 19.89
CA ASP A 279 15.26 -35.49 20.30
C ASP A 279 15.48 -34.40 19.24
N ALA A 280 16.67 -34.34 18.63
CA ALA A 280 16.97 -33.36 17.58
C ALA A 280 16.13 -33.62 16.32
N GLY A 281 16.00 -34.89 15.90
CA GLY A 281 15.14 -35.28 14.78
C GLY A 281 13.67 -34.90 15.00
N LEU A 282 13.14 -35.17 16.19
CA LEU A 282 11.77 -34.79 16.55
C LEU A 282 11.59 -33.27 16.64
N ILE A 283 12.58 -32.53 17.14
CA ILE A 283 12.56 -31.06 17.16
C ILE A 283 12.46 -30.51 15.74
N TYR A 284 13.28 -30.98 14.80
CA TYR A 284 13.19 -30.58 13.40
C TYR A 284 11.84 -30.94 12.80
N LEU A 285 11.30 -32.14 13.07
CA LEU A 285 9.99 -32.54 12.57
C LEU A 285 8.86 -31.66 13.10
N ARG A 286 8.90 -31.27 14.39
CA ARG A 286 7.94 -30.34 14.99
C ARG A 286 8.05 -28.94 14.37
N ASN A 287 9.27 -28.48 14.11
CA ASN A 287 9.50 -27.20 13.44
C ASN A 287 8.95 -27.23 12.00
N SER A 288 9.22 -28.30 11.24
CA SER A 288 8.63 -28.53 9.93
C SER A 288 7.10 -28.52 9.98
N TYR A 289 6.48 -29.14 10.98
CA TYR A 289 5.03 -29.09 11.14
C TYR A 289 4.50 -27.66 11.39
N ASN A 290 5.22 -26.84 12.17
CA ASN A 290 4.87 -25.44 12.38
C ASN A 290 5.04 -24.61 11.08
N ASP A 291 6.12 -24.83 10.33
CA ASP A 291 6.37 -24.21 9.03
C ASP A 291 5.23 -24.57 8.05
N LEU A 292 4.86 -25.85 7.99
CA LEU A 292 3.73 -26.34 7.20
C LEU A 292 2.43 -25.62 7.56
N LYS A 293 2.12 -25.45 8.85
CA LYS A 293 0.91 -24.71 9.26
C LYS A 293 0.90 -23.28 8.74
N GLY A 294 2.06 -22.60 8.80
CA GLY A 294 2.22 -21.26 8.27
C GLY A 294 1.98 -21.20 6.76
N LEU A 295 2.70 -22.04 6.01
CA LEU A 295 2.61 -22.11 4.54
C LEU A 295 1.23 -22.53 4.06
N PHE A 296 0.61 -23.52 4.72
CA PHE A 296 -0.75 -23.98 4.40
C PHE A 296 -1.79 -22.87 4.58
N ASN A 297 -1.78 -22.18 5.73
CA ASN A 297 -2.72 -21.10 5.99
C ASN A 297 -2.57 -19.96 4.97
N TYR A 298 -1.33 -19.66 4.60
CA TYR A 298 -1.03 -18.65 3.61
C TYR A 298 -1.51 -19.06 2.21
N ALA A 299 -1.24 -20.30 1.80
CA ALA A 299 -1.70 -20.86 0.54
C ALA A 299 -3.21 -20.91 0.44
N TYR A 300 -3.89 -21.36 1.49
CA TYR A 300 -5.35 -21.43 1.56
C TYR A 300 -6.00 -20.08 1.30
N LYS A 301 -5.55 -19.03 2.01
CA LYS A 301 -6.08 -17.67 1.85
C LYS A 301 -5.82 -17.12 0.45
N SER A 302 -4.64 -17.39 -0.12
CA SER A 302 -4.30 -16.92 -1.46
C SER A 302 -5.17 -17.58 -2.54
N VAL A 303 -5.31 -18.90 -2.46
CA VAL A 303 -6.12 -19.70 -3.40
C VAL A 303 -7.61 -19.35 -3.30
N GLU A 304 -8.12 -19.17 -2.08
CA GLU A 304 -9.50 -18.73 -1.84
C GLU A 304 -9.75 -17.35 -2.47
N LYS A 305 -8.85 -16.39 -2.26
CA LYS A 305 -8.96 -15.05 -2.85
C LYS A 305 -8.90 -15.08 -4.38
N ALA A 306 -8.08 -15.95 -4.96
CA ALA A 306 -7.98 -16.13 -6.40
C ALA A 306 -9.19 -16.87 -7.00
N GLY A 307 -10.01 -17.53 -6.16
CA GLY A 307 -11.15 -18.31 -6.62
C GLY A 307 -10.76 -19.60 -7.36
N ASN A 308 -9.53 -20.10 -7.17
CA ASN A 308 -9.07 -21.33 -7.82
C ASN A 308 -9.66 -22.56 -7.13
N LYS A 309 -10.77 -23.08 -7.68
CA LYS A 309 -11.51 -24.22 -7.13
C LYS A 309 -10.70 -25.52 -7.12
N SER A 310 -9.78 -25.72 -8.05
CA SER A 310 -8.96 -26.93 -8.16
C SER A 310 -8.00 -27.04 -6.98
N ASP A 311 -7.21 -26.00 -6.76
CA ASP A 311 -6.27 -25.94 -5.63
C ASP A 311 -6.99 -25.91 -4.29
N LEU A 312 -8.14 -25.22 -4.20
CA LEU A 312 -8.93 -25.20 -2.97
C LEU A 312 -9.43 -26.60 -2.61
N LYS A 313 -9.72 -27.45 -3.59
CA LYS A 313 -10.08 -28.85 -3.36
C LYS A 313 -8.89 -29.63 -2.79
N LYS A 314 -7.70 -29.53 -3.40
CA LYS A 314 -6.45 -30.17 -2.92
C LYS A 314 -6.18 -29.80 -1.45
N LEU A 315 -6.25 -28.50 -1.14
CA LEU A 315 -6.01 -27.99 0.22
C LEU A 315 -7.08 -28.45 1.23
N ASN A 316 -8.35 -28.52 0.83
CA ASN A 316 -9.42 -29.02 1.71
C ASN A 316 -9.32 -30.53 1.96
N GLU A 317 -8.90 -31.32 0.98
CA GLU A 317 -8.64 -32.75 1.14
C GLU A 317 -7.49 -32.97 2.13
N PHE A 318 -6.38 -32.25 1.96
CA PHE A 318 -5.28 -32.28 2.91
C PHE A 318 -5.72 -31.85 4.32
N ARG A 319 -6.53 -30.79 4.45
CA ARG A 319 -7.06 -30.35 5.76
C ARG A 319 -7.83 -31.46 6.48
N LYS A 320 -8.64 -32.24 5.76
CA LYS A 320 -9.37 -33.39 6.33
C LYS A 320 -8.41 -34.48 6.80
N GLU A 321 -7.35 -34.72 6.05
CA GLU A 321 -6.31 -35.68 6.41
C GLU A 321 -5.59 -35.29 7.70
N VAL A 322 -5.19 -34.02 7.83
CA VAL A 322 -4.62 -33.48 9.07
C VAL A 322 -5.60 -33.66 10.23
N GLN A 323 -6.88 -33.40 10.01
CA GLN A 323 -7.91 -33.54 11.04
C GLN A 323 -8.06 -35.00 11.52
N MET A 324 -7.99 -35.99 10.62
CA MET A 324 -8.04 -37.42 10.99
C MET A 324 -6.84 -37.86 11.83
N ASN A 325 -5.70 -37.19 11.69
CA ASN A 325 -4.47 -37.50 12.43
C ASN A 325 -4.23 -36.56 13.63
N TYR A 326 -5.14 -35.63 13.92
CA TYR A 326 -4.93 -34.54 14.87
C TYR A 326 -4.53 -35.02 16.27
N GLU A 327 -5.24 -36.00 16.83
CA GLU A 327 -4.93 -36.53 18.17
C GLU A 327 -3.53 -37.17 18.25
N GLN A 328 -3.09 -37.81 17.15
CA GLN A 328 -1.77 -38.43 17.09
C GLN A 328 -0.68 -37.37 16.97
N ILE A 329 -0.92 -36.32 16.18
CA ILE A 329 -0.05 -35.14 16.06
C ILE A 329 0.09 -34.43 17.41
N GLU A 330 -1.01 -34.20 18.12
CA GLU A 330 -1.02 -33.56 19.44
C GLU A 330 -0.22 -34.35 20.48
N LYS A 331 -0.29 -35.69 20.41
CA LYS A 331 0.52 -36.61 21.23
C LYS A 331 1.96 -36.75 20.74
N ASN A 332 2.38 -35.96 19.74
CA ASN A 332 3.70 -36.00 19.13
C ASN A 332 4.08 -37.36 18.55
N ASN A 333 3.10 -38.11 18.03
CA ASN A 333 3.39 -39.34 17.32
C ASN A 333 4.20 -39.01 16.06
N GLN A 334 5.43 -39.52 16.01
CA GLN A 334 6.41 -39.22 14.97
C GLN A 334 5.94 -39.68 13.59
N GLY A 335 5.30 -40.85 13.48
CA GLY A 335 4.80 -41.37 12.21
C GLY A 335 3.70 -40.49 11.61
N ALA A 336 2.72 -40.11 12.42
CA ALA A 336 1.65 -39.20 12.01
C ALA A 336 2.18 -37.81 11.61
N LEU A 337 3.11 -37.26 12.40
CA LEU A 337 3.77 -35.98 12.09
C LEU A 337 4.55 -36.04 10.77
N SER A 338 5.40 -37.06 10.60
CA SER A 338 6.23 -37.24 9.39
C SER A 338 5.35 -37.37 8.15
N LYS A 339 4.29 -38.18 8.23
CA LYS A 339 3.34 -38.35 7.13
C LYS A 339 2.69 -37.01 6.75
N VAL A 340 2.13 -36.30 7.72
CA VAL A 340 1.45 -35.01 7.47
C VAL A 340 2.39 -33.95 6.92
N VAL A 341 3.63 -33.88 7.43
CA VAL A 341 4.66 -32.97 6.93
C VAL A 341 4.99 -33.27 5.46
N HIS A 342 5.24 -34.54 5.13
CA HIS A 342 5.56 -34.97 3.78
C HIS A 342 4.40 -34.73 2.81
N ASP A 343 3.19 -35.16 3.16
CA ASP A 343 2.01 -34.99 2.30
C ASP A 343 1.64 -33.50 2.13
N GLY A 344 1.87 -32.70 3.17
CA GLY A 344 1.72 -31.26 3.11
C GLY A 344 2.68 -30.61 2.12
N LEU A 345 3.95 -31.03 2.11
CA LEU A 345 4.93 -30.55 1.12
C LEU A 345 4.50 -30.86 -0.31
N GLU A 346 4.03 -32.08 -0.57
CA GLU A 346 3.60 -32.50 -1.90
C GLU A 346 2.33 -31.76 -2.37
N VAL A 347 1.37 -31.54 -1.47
CA VAL A 347 0.19 -30.72 -1.77
C VAL A 347 0.60 -29.27 -2.09
N LEU A 348 1.52 -28.68 -1.32
CA LEU A 348 1.96 -27.29 -1.53
C LEU A 348 2.78 -27.11 -2.82
N LYS A 349 3.58 -28.11 -3.22
CA LYS A 349 4.35 -28.09 -4.49
C LYS A 349 3.46 -28.16 -5.72
N THR A 350 2.28 -28.78 -5.61
CA THR A 350 1.38 -29.07 -6.74
C THR A 350 0.27 -28.02 -6.93
N LEU A 351 0.33 -26.91 -6.19
CA LEU A 351 -0.60 -25.79 -6.38
C LEU A 351 -0.30 -25.07 -7.70
N ASP A 352 -1.36 -24.84 -8.48
CA ASP A 352 -1.30 -24.07 -9.71
C ASP A 352 -1.21 -22.56 -9.40
N GLU A 353 -2.01 -22.08 -8.44
CA GLU A 353 -1.97 -20.71 -7.93
C GLU A 353 -1.06 -20.62 -6.71
N ARG A 354 0.19 -20.22 -6.96
CA ARG A 354 1.17 -19.99 -5.89
C ARG A 354 0.87 -18.72 -5.10
N PRO A 355 1.09 -18.71 -3.79
CA PRO A 355 0.82 -17.53 -2.97
C PRO A 355 1.68 -16.31 -3.34
N LYS A 356 1.04 -15.14 -3.41
CA LYS A 356 1.70 -13.87 -3.78
C LYS A 356 2.09 -13.07 -2.53
N ILE A 357 3.30 -13.34 -2.03
CA ILE A 357 3.93 -12.69 -0.86
C ILE A 357 4.07 -11.19 -1.12
N PHE A 358 4.66 -10.87 -2.26
CA PHE A 358 4.94 -9.51 -2.68
C PHE A 358 3.85 -9.00 -3.63
N LYS A 359 3.52 -7.71 -3.49
CA LYS A 359 2.65 -6.99 -4.41
C LYS A 359 3.32 -5.71 -4.90
N PRO A 360 2.92 -5.16 -6.05
CA PRO A 360 3.33 -3.83 -6.44
C PRO A 360 2.95 -2.82 -5.34
N PHE A 361 3.90 -2.04 -4.86
CA PHE A 361 3.66 -1.12 -3.74
C PHE A 361 2.65 -0.03 -4.11
N ASN A 362 2.58 0.38 -5.39
CA ASN A 362 1.56 1.29 -5.90
C ASN A 362 0.13 0.76 -5.70
N GLU A 363 -0.12 -0.53 -5.99
CA GLU A 363 -1.44 -1.13 -5.82
C GLU A 363 -1.82 -1.19 -4.34
N PHE A 364 -0.85 -1.49 -3.48
CA PHE A 364 -1.05 -1.51 -2.04
C PHE A 364 -1.39 -0.12 -1.49
N VAL A 365 -0.65 0.91 -1.88
CA VAL A 365 -0.90 2.30 -1.46
C VAL A 365 -2.26 2.78 -1.97
N ILE A 366 -2.66 2.45 -3.20
CA ILE A 366 -4.00 2.75 -3.73
C ILE A 366 -5.10 2.06 -2.89
N ASP A 367 -4.92 0.77 -2.58
CA ASP A 367 -5.88 0.01 -1.78
C ASP A 367 -6.04 0.63 -0.37
N LYS A 368 -4.94 0.89 0.33
CA LYS A 368 -4.98 1.44 1.69
C LYS A 368 -5.45 2.88 1.75
N SER A 369 -5.00 3.72 0.81
CA SER A 369 -5.44 5.12 0.74
C SER A 369 -6.92 5.22 0.38
N SER A 370 -7.42 4.33 -0.48
CA SER A 370 -8.86 4.30 -0.80
C SER A 370 -9.73 3.85 0.39
N ASP A 371 -9.22 3.00 1.30
CA ASP A 371 -9.90 2.74 2.58
C ASP A 371 -10.02 4.03 3.39
N THR A 372 -8.93 4.78 3.51
CA THR A 372 -8.86 6.06 4.23
C THR A 372 -9.83 7.09 3.66
N PHE A 373 -9.73 7.43 2.37
CA PHE A 373 -10.61 8.42 1.76
C PHE A 373 -12.09 7.99 1.79
N SER A 374 -12.39 6.72 1.60
CA SER A 374 -13.77 6.22 1.69
C SER A 374 -14.32 6.20 3.13
N ASN A 375 -13.48 5.99 4.15
CA ASN A 375 -13.86 6.10 5.56
C ASN A 375 -14.11 7.55 5.94
N VAL A 376 -13.20 8.46 5.58
CA VAL A 376 -13.35 9.91 5.81
C VAL A 376 -14.63 10.41 5.14
N ALA A 377 -14.85 10.10 3.86
CA ALA A 377 -16.08 10.44 3.14
C ALA A 377 -17.34 9.94 3.85
N SER A 378 -17.32 8.69 4.33
CA SER A 378 -18.45 8.11 5.05
C SER A 378 -18.71 8.80 6.38
N ASN A 379 -17.67 9.15 7.13
CA ASN A 379 -17.80 9.82 8.43
C ASN A 379 -18.41 11.22 8.26
N VAL A 380 -17.89 12.02 7.33
CA VAL A 380 -18.39 13.39 7.12
C VAL A 380 -19.77 13.40 6.49
N TYR A 381 -20.08 12.46 5.59
CA TYR A 381 -21.42 12.35 5.01
C TYR A 381 -22.47 11.93 6.05
N LYS A 382 -22.11 11.01 6.97
CA LYS A 382 -23.01 10.68 8.10
C LYS A 382 -23.32 11.89 8.98
N LYS A 383 -22.35 12.81 9.15
CA LYS A 383 -22.49 13.99 10.00
C LYS A 383 -23.22 15.15 9.34
N PHE A 384 -22.94 15.41 8.07
CA PHE A 384 -23.38 16.62 7.37
C PHE A 384 -24.29 16.35 6.17
N GLY A 385 -24.46 15.09 5.76
CA GLY A 385 -25.30 14.69 4.64
C GLY A 385 -24.96 15.46 3.37
N ASN A 386 -25.94 16.18 2.84
CA ASN A 386 -25.80 16.89 1.57
C ASN A 386 -24.85 18.09 1.62
N SER A 387 -24.53 18.65 2.78
CA SER A 387 -23.53 19.73 2.96
C SER A 387 -22.15 19.21 3.37
N ALA A 388 -21.91 17.90 3.27
CA ALA A 388 -20.58 17.35 3.52
C ALA A 388 -19.51 17.99 2.60
N PRO A 389 -18.31 18.31 3.11
CA PRO A 389 -17.22 18.82 2.27
C PRO A 389 -16.85 17.87 1.13
N ILE A 390 -16.39 18.43 0.00
CA ILE A 390 -15.88 17.65 -1.14
C ILE A 390 -14.41 17.31 -0.86
N ILE A 391 -14.09 16.03 -0.85
CA ILE A 391 -12.73 15.50 -0.81
C ILE A 391 -12.15 15.57 -2.21
N SER A 392 -11.19 16.46 -2.41
CA SER A 392 -10.53 16.70 -3.68
C SER A 392 -9.08 16.22 -3.58
N ILE A 393 -8.83 15.01 -4.08
CA ILE A 393 -7.53 14.35 -3.95
C ILE A 393 -6.54 14.95 -4.96
N GLU A 394 -5.39 15.41 -4.48
CA GLU A 394 -4.37 16.11 -5.26
C GLU A 394 -3.21 15.20 -5.64
N ASN A 395 -2.68 15.37 -6.85
CA ASN A 395 -1.41 14.77 -7.26
C ASN A 395 -0.24 15.47 -6.53
N PRO A 396 0.64 14.74 -5.83
CA PRO A 396 1.87 15.32 -5.29
C PRO A 396 2.86 15.65 -6.41
N PRO A 397 3.95 16.38 -6.10
CA PRO A 397 5.03 16.68 -7.04
C PRO A 397 5.54 15.46 -7.81
N ALA A 398 5.90 15.64 -9.09
CA ALA A 398 6.45 14.54 -9.88
C ALA A 398 7.69 13.90 -9.26
N GLY A 399 7.71 12.57 -9.25
CA GLY A 399 8.69 11.77 -8.49
C GLY A 399 8.18 11.36 -7.10
N GLY A 400 7.03 11.88 -6.66
CA GLY A 400 6.27 11.38 -5.51
C GLY A 400 5.30 10.26 -5.89
N GLY A 401 4.83 9.52 -4.88
CA GLY A 401 3.86 8.45 -5.02
C GLY A 401 2.52 8.93 -5.57
N LEU A 402 1.92 8.19 -6.51
CA LEU A 402 0.63 8.52 -7.12
C LEU A 402 0.55 9.95 -7.71
N SER A 403 1.68 10.46 -8.23
CA SER A 403 1.78 11.80 -8.84
C SER A 403 1.24 11.88 -10.27
N ARG A 404 0.99 10.74 -10.94
CA ARG A 404 0.43 10.70 -12.31
C ARG A 404 -1.09 10.63 -12.30
N ALA A 405 -1.71 11.10 -13.39
CA ALA A 405 -3.15 11.14 -13.54
C ALA A 405 -3.79 9.74 -13.52
N GLU A 406 -3.13 8.72 -14.09
CA GLU A 406 -3.69 7.36 -14.07
C GLU A 406 -3.68 6.78 -12.64
N ASP A 407 -2.61 7.02 -11.88
CA ASP A 407 -2.52 6.56 -10.49
C ASP A 407 -3.57 7.27 -9.61
N LEU A 408 -3.73 8.59 -9.79
CA LEU A 408 -4.73 9.39 -9.08
C LEU A 408 -6.16 8.99 -9.46
N LYS A 409 -6.42 8.73 -10.74
CA LYS A 409 -7.71 8.22 -11.23
C LYS A 409 -8.05 6.88 -10.56
N GLN A 410 -7.12 5.93 -10.53
CA GLN A 410 -7.33 4.63 -9.90
C GLN A 410 -7.64 4.77 -8.41
N LEU A 411 -6.93 5.66 -7.71
CA LEU A 411 -7.22 5.97 -6.31
C LEU A 411 -8.64 6.54 -6.12
N ILE A 412 -9.07 7.49 -6.96
CA ILE A 412 -10.40 8.09 -6.87
C ILE A 412 -11.48 7.05 -7.16
N GLU A 413 -11.32 6.24 -8.20
CA GLU A 413 -12.27 5.18 -8.56
C GLU A 413 -12.40 4.15 -7.44
N ALA A 414 -11.28 3.66 -6.89
CA ALA A 414 -11.27 2.73 -5.77
C ALA A 414 -11.93 3.33 -4.51
N SER A 415 -11.65 4.60 -4.21
CA SER A 415 -12.23 5.33 -3.07
C SER A 415 -13.75 5.47 -3.23
N ARG A 416 -14.21 5.85 -4.43
CA ARG A 416 -15.64 5.93 -4.75
C ARG A 416 -16.32 4.58 -4.63
N GLU A 417 -15.72 3.51 -5.15
CA GLU A 417 -16.30 2.15 -5.07
C GLU A 417 -16.48 1.70 -3.62
N LYS A 418 -15.45 1.86 -2.78
CA LYS A 418 -15.51 1.52 -1.36
C LYS A 418 -16.54 2.37 -0.62
N PHE A 419 -16.65 3.65 -0.94
CA PHE A 419 -17.65 4.54 -0.34
C PHE A 419 -19.08 4.17 -0.77
N VAL A 420 -19.30 3.84 -2.04
CA VAL A 420 -20.58 3.34 -2.56
C VAL A 420 -21.04 2.10 -1.78
N LYS A 421 -20.14 1.13 -1.56
CA LYS A 421 -20.47 -0.08 -0.78
C LYS A 421 -20.94 0.27 0.64
N LYS A 422 -20.28 1.21 1.31
CA LYS A 422 -20.66 1.68 2.65
C LYS A 422 -22.02 2.39 2.67
N LEU A 423 -22.31 3.22 1.67
CA LEU A 423 -23.61 3.89 1.54
C LEU A 423 -24.74 2.87 1.32
N GLN A 424 -24.52 1.86 0.47
CA GLN A 424 -25.49 0.79 0.24
C GLN A 424 -25.76 -0.01 1.52
N SER A 425 -24.74 -0.31 2.31
CA SER A 425 -24.90 -0.94 3.63
C SER A 425 -25.70 -0.08 4.62
N ASN A 426 -25.81 1.22 4.40
CA ASN A 426 -26.62 2.15 5.21
C ASN A 426 -27.99 2.48 4.57
N GLY A 427 -28.43 1.70 3.58
CA GLY A 427 -29.79 1.80 3.01
C GLY A 427 -29.93 2.68 1.76
N HIS A 428 -28.84 3.26 1.23
CA HIS A 428 -28.90 3.99 -0.05
C HIS A 428 -28.99 3.04 -1.24
N THR A 429 -29.69 3.46 -2.30
CA THR A 429 -29.67 2.71 -3.56
C THR A 429 -28.30 2.80 -4.23
N LYS A 430 -28.00 1.89 -5.16
CA LYS A 430 -26.75 1.92 -5.93
C LYS A 430 -26.59 3.22 -6.74
N THR A 431 -27.68 3.72 -7.33
CA THR A 431 -27.67 4.94 -8.14
C THR A 431 -27.42 6.17 -7.29
N GLU A 432 -28.13 6.32 -6.16
CA GLU A 432 -27.89 7.41 -5.21
C GLU A 432 -26.48 7.36 -4.65
N SER A 433 -26.01 6.17 -4.24
CA SER A 433 -24.67 5.99 -3.68
C SER A 433 -23.58 6.45 -4.67
N LYS A 434 -23.73 6.12 -5.96
CA LYS A 434 -22.80 6.57 -7.00
C LYS A 434 -22.82 8.09 -7.17
N ALA A 435 -24.00 8.69 -7.23
CA ALA A 435 -24.14 10.14 -7.36
C ALA A 435 -23.51 10.88 -6.16
N ILE A 436 -23.72 10.38 -4.94
CA ILE A 436 -23.10 10.90 -3.71
C ILE A 436 -21.57 10.78 -3.79
N ALA A 437 -21.04 9.60 -4.17
CA ALA A 437 -19.60 9.38 -4.28
C ALA A 437 -18.94 10.25 -5.36
N GLU A 438 -19.58 10.44 -6.51
CA GLU A 438 -19.11 11.31 -7.59
C GLU A 438 -19.13 12.79 -7.21
N LYS A 439 -20.12 13.21 -6.41
CA LYS A 439 -20.19 14.55 -5.84
C LYS A 439 -19.04 14.79 -4.86
N LEU A 440 -18.87 13.89 -3.90
CA LEU A 440 -18.02 14.11 -2.72
C LEU A 440 -16.55 13.74 -2.89
N ILE A 441 -16.19 12.85 -3.83
CA ILE A 441 -14.80 12.44 -4.03
C ILE A 441 -14.40 12.80 -5.46
N GLY A 442 -13.36 13.62 -5.63
CA GLY A 442 -12.83 13.99 -6.93
C GLY A 442 -11.35 14.36 -6.86
N ALA A 443 -10.90 15.14 -7.83
CA ALA A 443 -9.49 15.51 -7.98
C ALA A 443 -9.27 17.02 -7.85
N THR A 444 -8.21 17.37 -7.12
CA THR A 444 -7.50 18.63 -7.34
C THR A 444 -6.35 18.33 -8.30
N TRP A 445 -6.21 19.10 -9.37
CA TRP A 445 -5.09 18.94 -10.28
C TRP A 445 -4.12 20.09 -10.11
N ASP A 446 -2.95 19.82 -9.54
CA ASP A 446 -1.86 20.79 -9.47
C ASP A 446 -1.02 20.70 -10.74
N VAL A 447 -1.10 21.76 -11.54
CA VAL A 447 -0.42 21.84 -12.82
C VAL A 447 1.10 22.03 -12.67
N GLY A 448 1.55 22.63 -11.56
CA GLY A 448 2.96 22.79 -11.24
C GLY A 448 3.61 21.45 -10.88
N HIS A 449 2.94 20.65 -10.04
CA HIS A 449 3.37 19.31 -9.65
C HIS A 449 3.54 18.39 -10.86
N ILE A 450 2.55 18.34 -11.76
CA ILE A 450 2.66 17.50 -12.95
C ILE A 450 3.64 18.06 -13.97
N ASN A 451 3.80 19.39 -14.10
CA ASN A 451 4.78 19.95 -15.05
C ASN A 451 6.21 19.45 -14.77
N MET A 452 6.52 19.12 -13.51
CA MET A 452 7.81 18.55 -13.11
C MET A 452 8.11 17.20 -13.78
N ILE A 453 7.16 16.51 -14.43
CA ILE A 453 7.46 15.27 -15.16
C ILE A 453 8.39 15.49 -16.33
N ARG A 454 8.50 16.71 -16.85
CA ARG A 454 9.43 17.07 -17.94
C ARG A 454 10.88 16.73 -17.60
N LYS A 455 11.27 16.77 -16.31
CA LYS A 455 12.61 16.36 -15.86
C LYS A 455 12.92 14.88 -16.14
N TYR A 456 11.89 14.06 -16.40
CA TYR A 456 11.99 12.65 -16.77
C TYR A 456 11.80 12.43 -18.28
N GLY A 457 11.98 13.47 -19.11
CA GLY A 457 11.97 13.38 -20.57
C GLY A 457 10.59 13.51 -21.24
N TYR A 458 9.53 13.79 -20.47
CA TYR A 458 8.18 13.98 -20.97
C TYR A 458 7.98 15.35 -21.62
N ASP A 459 7.02 15.45 -22.55
CA ASP A 459 6.74 16.66 -23.32
C ASP A 459 5.30 17.18 -23.12
N ASP A 460 4.95 18.28 -23.78
CA ASP A 460 3.63 18.93 -23.70
C ASP A 460 2.47 18.01 -24.07
N LYS A 461 2.68 17.08 -25.02
CA LYS A 461 1.65 16.14 -25.43
C LYS A 461 1.37 15.14 -24.33
N ASP A 462 2.39 14.75 -23.57
CA ASP A 462 2.24 13.89 -22.40
C ASP A 462 1.49 14.62 -21.29
N LEU A 463 1.86 15.87 -20.98
CA LEU A 463 1.13 16.70 -20.00
C LEU A 463 -0.35 16.86 -20.36
N LEU A 464 -0.66 17.08 -21.64
CA LEU A 464 -2.04 17.14 -22.13
C LEU A 464 -2.77 15.80 -21.98
N LYS A 465 -2.06 14.67 -22.13
CA LYS A 465 -2.63 13.34 -21.90
C LYS A 465 -2.97 13.14 -20.42
N GLU A 466 -2.06 13.49 -19.50
CA GLU A 466 -2.31 13.46 -18.05
C GLU A 466 -3.56 14.29 -17.68
N ALA A 467 -3.63 15.53 -18.18
CA ALA A 467 -4.78 16.41 -17.95
C ALA A 467 -6.10 15.84 -18.50
N LYS A 468 -6.08 15.20 -19.69
CA LYS A 468 -7.26 14.54 -20.27
C LYS A 468 -7.74 13.36 -19.43
N THR A 469 -6.82 12.58 -18.88
CA THR A 469 -7.13 11.43 -18.03
C THR A 469 -7.85 11.84 -16.75
N ILE A 470 -7.39 12.91 -16.09
CA ILE A 470 -7.98 13.34 -14.81
C ILE A 470 -9.22 14.24 -14.96
N LYS A 471 -9.41 14.87 -16.13
CA LYS A 471 -10.52 15.79 -16.41
C LYS A 471 -11.90 15.32 -15.91
N PRO A 472 -12.34 14.05 -16.05
CA PRO A 472 -13.65 13.61 -15.58
C PRO A 472 -13.84 13.67 -14.06
N PHE A 473 -12.75 13.74 -13.30
CA PHE A 473 -12.75 13.75 -11.84
C PHE A 473 -12.52 15.13 -11.23
N LEU A 474 -12.15 16.11 -12.06
CA LEU A 474 -11.69 17.42 -11.64
C LEU A 474 -12.76 18.19 -10.86
N LYS A 475 -12.38 18.67 -9.68
CA LYS A 475 -13.16 19.58 -8.82
C LYS A 475 -12.48 20.92 -8.64
N HIS A 476 -11.14 20.92 -8.66
CA HIS A 476 -10.31 22.07 -8.37
C HIS A 476 -8.99 22.03 -9.15
N ILE A 477 -8.39 23.19 -9.41
CA ILE A 477 -7.08 23.30 -10.05
C ILE A 477 -6.19 24.14 -9.15
N HIS A 478 -5.00 23.65 -8.85
CA HIS A 478 -3.94 24.48 -8.29
C HIS A 478 -3.05 24.99 -9.42
N LEU A 479 -2.75 26.29 -9.36
CA LEU A 479 -1.88 26.98 -10.29
C LEU A 479 -0.65 27.44 -9.52
N SER A 480 0.44 26.69 -9.70
CA SER A 480 1.73 26.97 -9.08
C SER A 480 2.76 27.24 -10.20
N ASP A 481 3.25 28.49 -10.31
CA ASP A 481 4.22 28.94 -11.34
C ASP A 481 5.69 28.75 -10.92
N ASN A 482 5.92 27.97 -9.85
CA ASN A 482 7.18 28.03 -9.11
C ASN A 482 8.19 26.93 -9.49
N PHE A 483 7.87 26.07 -10.45
CA PHE A 483 8.67 24.88 -10.78
C PHE A 483 9.26 24.95 -12.19
N GLY A 484 9.80 26.11 -12.59
CA GLY A 484 10.34 26.39 -13.93
C GLY A 484 11.52 25.49 -14.36
N PHE A 485 11.20 24.29 -14.83
CA PHE A 485 12.12 23.32 -15.43
C PHE A 485 11.90 23.18 -16.93
#